data_AF-A0A0K0ST55-F1
#
_entry.id   AF-A0A0K0ST55-F1
#
_cell.length_a   1.000
_cell.length_b   1.000
_cell.length_c   1.000
_cell.angle_alpha   90.00
_cell.angle_beta   90.00
_cell.angle_gamma   90.00
#
_symmetry.space_group_name_H-M   'P 1'
#
loop_
_entity.id
_entity.type
_entity.pdbx_description
1 polymer ?
#
loop_
_entity_poly.entity_id
_entity_poly.type
_entity_poly.pdbx_seq_one_letter_code
_entity_poly.pdbx_strand_id
1 'polypeptide(L)' 'MRPLITDTPAPPSSTPRILLSPADQKLVDSARDILMHQRDLSEEQAYSLLLEMAEKRKTGVADISLQLVNITKRLTI' A
#
# COMPACT_ATOMS: atom_id res chain seq x y z
N MET A 1 43.30 -8.52 23.85
CA MET A 1 42.91 -7.24 23.21
C MET A 1 42.81 -7.45 21.70
N ARG A 2 41.62 -7.77 21.18
CA ARG A 2 41.25 -7.74 19.74
C ARG A 2 39.77 -7.33 19.63
N PRO A 3 39.39 -6.52 18.63
CA PRO A 3 38.17 -5.72 18.68
C PRO A 3 36.93 -6.46 18.19
N LEU A 4 35.79 -6.01 18.72
CA LEU A 4 34.41 -6.33 18.39
C LEU A 4 33.96 -5.47 17.19
N ILE A 5 33.50 -6.09 16.10
CA ILE A 5 32.63 -5.55 15.02
C ILE A 5 32.39 -6.73 14.05
N THR A 6 31.23 -7.00 13.46
CA THR A 6 30.15 -6.13 12.97
C THR A 6 28.82 -6.87 13.08
N ASP A 7 27.94 -6.36 13.95
CA ASP A 7 26.50 -6.52 13.84
C ASP A 7 26.08 -5.88 12.50
N THR A 8 25.72 -6.71 11.50
CA THR A 8 25.08 -6.20 10.29
C THR A 8 23.61 -6.63 10.35
N PRO A 9 22.73 -5.82 10.94
CA PRO A 9 21.31 -5.99 10.71
C PRO A 9 21.03 -5.56 9.26
N ALA A 10 20.33 -6.44 8.53
CA ALA A 10 19.85 -6.20 7.18
C ALA A 10 19.21 -4.80 7.04
N PRO A 11 19.27 -4.19 5.84
CA PRO A 11 18.76 -2.83 5.65
C PRO A 11 17.28 -2.77 6.06
N PRO A 12 16.84 -1.75 6.82
CA PRO A 12 15.42 -1.48 6.95
C PRO A 12 14.93 -1.13 5.56
N SER A 13 14.23 -2.07 4.90
CA SER A 13 13.46 -1.80 3.70
C SER A 13 12.60 -0.59 4.02
N SER A 14 13.04 0.55 3.52
CA SER A 14 12.47 1.86 3.82
C SER A 14 11.31 2.04 2.86
N THR A 15 10.32 1.16 2.96
CA THR A 15 8.97 1.55 2.62
C THR A 15 8.58 2.57 3.69
N PRO A 16 8.27 3.82 3.31
CA PRO A 16 7.77 4.78 4.26
C PRO A 16 6.53 4.14 4.88
N ARG A 17 6.63 3.73 6.14
CA ARG A 17 5.48 3.35 6.95
C ARG A 17 4.72 4.64 7.17
N ILE A 18 3.95 5.03 6.16
CA ILE A 18 2.83 5.95 6.32
C ILE A 18 2.07 5.37 7.51
N LEU A 19 1.99 6.12 8.60
CA LEU A 19 1.30 5.74 9.84
C LEU A 19 -0.21 5.67 9.54
N LEU A 20 -0.61 4.67 8.78
CA LEU A 20 -1.99 4.30 8.51
C LEU A 20 -2.50 3.52 9.72
N SER A 21 -3.76 3.72 10.08
CA SER A 21 -4.37 2.86 11.08
C SER A 21 -4.41 1.42 10.57
N PRO A 22 -4.47 0.40 11.44
CA PRO A 22 -4.60 -1.00 11.00
C PRO A 22 -5.83 -1.24 10.11
N ALA A 23 -6.88 -0.44 10.27
CA ALA A 23 -8.06 -0.49 9.42
C ALA A 23 -7.76 0.08 8.02
N ASP A 24 -7.04 1.20 7.96
CA ASP A 24 -6.64 1.81 6.70
C ASP A 24 -5.66 0.93 5.93
N GLN A 25 -4.70 0.30 6.63
CA GLN A 25 -3.77 -0.65 6.02
C GLN A 25 -4.53 -1.78 5.29
N LYS A 26 -5.55 -2.37 5.93
CA LYS A 26 -6.39 -3.40 5.31
C LYS A 26 -7.15 -2.89 4.09
N LEU A 27 -7.61 -1.64 4.10
CA LEU A 27 -8.27 -1.03 2.95
C LEU A 27 -7.30 -0.90 1.78
N VAL A 28 -6.09 -0.41 2.04
CA VAL A 28 -5.02 -0.29 1.04
C VAL A 28 -4.66 -1.65 0.47
N ASP A 29 -4.43 -2.65 1.32
CA ASP A 29 -4.10 -4.01 0.89
C ASP A 29 -5.22 -4.62 0.04
N SER A 30 -6.48 -4.46 0.46
CA SER A 30 -7.64 -4.94 -0.32
C SER A 30 -7.77 -4.23 -1.67
N ALA A 31 -7.57 -2.92 -1.70
CA ALA A 31 -7.60 -2.14 -2.94
C ALA A 31 -6.47 -2.54 -3.89
N ARG A 32 -5.29 -2.86 -3.33
CA ARG A 32 -4.13 -3.35 -4.06
C ARG A 32 -4.41 -4.71 -4.68
N ASP A 33 -4.95 -5.65 -3.90
CA ASP A 33 -5.37 -6.96 -4.40
C ASP A 33 -6.37 -6.82 -5.55
N ILE A 34 -7.35 -5.93 -5.43
CA ILE A 34 -8.31 -5.66 -6.50
C ILE A 34 -7.59 -5.18 -7.77
N LEU A 35 -6.67 -4.21 -7.65
CA LEU A 35 -5.90 -3.70 -8.79
C LEU A 35 -5.02 -4.77 -9.43
N MET A 36 -4.42 -5.64 -8.61
CA MET A 36 -3.62 -6.76 -9.09
C MET A 36 -4.47 -7.76 -9.86
N HIS A 37 -5.65 -8.15 -9.35
CA HIS A 37 -6.50 -9.16 -9.98
C HIS A 37 -7.31 -8.62 -11.16
N GLN A 38 -7.78 -7.37 -11.12
CA GLN A 38 -8.63 -6.81 -12.18
C GLN A 38 -7.84 -6.20 -13.33
N ARG A 39 -6.60 -5.78 -13.09
CA ARG A 39 -5.78 -5.05 -14.07
C ARG A 39 -4.40 -5.66 -14.29
N ASP A 40 -4.15 -6.86 -13.75
CA ASP A 40 -2.86 -7.55 -13.84
C ASP A 40 -1.68 -6.66 -13.44
N LEU A 41 -1.91 -5.75 -12.48
CA LEU A 41 -0.88 -4.84 -11.99
C LEU A 41 0.00 -5.55 -10.98
N SER A 42 1.30 -5.22 -10.98
CA SER A 42 2.18 -5.65 -9.88
C SER A 42 1.86 -4.89 -8.59
N GLU A 43 2.28 -5.45 -7.46
CA GLU A 43 2.09 -4.86 -6.14
C GLU A 43 2.60 -3.39 -6.05
N GLU A 44 3.76 -3.13 -6.65
CA GLU A 44 4.37 -1.79 -6.71
C GLU A 44 3.57 -0.83 -7.60
N GLN A 45 3.10 -1.29 -8.76
CA GLN A 45 2.27 -0.50 -9.67
C GLN A 45 0.91 -0.17 -9.06
N ALA A 46 0.28 -1.15 -8.40
CA ALA A 46 -1.00 -0.95 -7.72
C ALA A 46 -0.89 0.10 -6.62
N TYR A 47 0.20 0.06 -5.83
CA TYR A 47 0.45 1.06 -4.79
C TYR A 47 0.76 2.45 -5.35
N SER A 48 1.61 2.51 -6.36
CA SER A 48 1.94 3.77 -7.04
C SER A 48 0.68 4.43 -7.61
N LEU A 49 -0.22 3.63 -8.19
CA LEU A 49 -1.49 4.11 -8.73
C LEU A 49 -2.44 4.61 -7.62
N LEU A 50 -2.52 3.92 -6.48
CA LEU A 50 -3.31 4.39 -5.33
C LEU A 50 -2.77 5.72 -4.81
N LEU A 51 -1.44 5.87 -4.75
CA LEU A 51 -0.77 7.11 -4.35
C LEU A 51 -1.04 8.25 -5.34
N GLU A 52 -0.88 8.01 -6.64
CA GLU A 52 -1.17 8.99 -7.69
C GLU A 52 -2.63 9.44 -7.65
N MET A 53 -3.57 8.49 -7.45
CA MET A 53 -4.99 8.82 -7.30
C MET A 53 -5.27 9.64 -6.04
N ALA A 54 -4.59 9.34 -4.94
CA ALA A 54 -4.71 10.07 -3.68
C ALA A 54 -4.20 11.50 -3.83
N GLU A 55 -3.03 11.68 -4.43
CA GLU A 55 -2.44 12.98 -4.72
C GLU A 55 -3.33 13.80 -5.67
N LYS A 56 -3.77 13.21 -6.78
CA LYS A 56 -4.63 13.87 -7.77
C LYS A 56 -5.95 14.34 -7.17
N ARG A 57 -6.49 13.62 -6.20
CA ARG A 57 -7.74 13.99 -5.49
C ARG A 57 -7.51 14.76 -4.20
N LYS A 58 -6.25 15.08 -3.85
CA LYS A 58 -5.85 15.72 -2.59
C LYS A 58 -6.47 15.05 -1.36
N THR A 59 -6.48 13.71 -1.36
CA THR A 59 -7.10 12.88 -0.32
C THR A 59 -6.13 11.80 0.15
N GLY A 60 -6.49 11.06 1.20
CA GLY A 60 -5.66 9.98 1.73
C GLY A 60 -5.68 8.74 0.82
N VAL A 61 -4.57 8.01 0.79
CA VAL A 61 -4.49 6.69 0.13
C VAL A 61 -5.53 5.73 0.72
N ALA A 62 -5.81 5.82 2.02
CA ALA A 62 -6.88 5.06 2.68
C ALA A 62 -8.27 5.36 2.09
N ASP A 63 -8.59 6.64 1.87
CA ASP A 63 -9.89 7.07 1.31
C ASP A 63 -10.08 6.62 -0.14
N ILE A 64 -9.02 6.68 -0.96
CA ILE A 64 -9.03 6.13 -2.32
C ILE A 64 -9.25 4.62 -2.29
N SER A 65 -8.52 3.94 -1.41
CA SER A 65 -8.59 2.49 -1.27
C SER A 65 -9.98 2.03 -0.83
N LEU A 66 -10.58 2.74 0.14
CA LEU A 66 -11.96 2.52 0.57
C LEU A 66 -12.95 2.69 -0.58
N GLN A 67 -12.82 3.77 -1.36
CA GLN A 67 -13.67 4.01 -2.53
C GLN A 67 -13.55 2.87 -3.53
N LEU A 68 -12.33 2.43 -3.83
CA LEU A 68 -12.09 1.36 -4.79
C LEU A 68 -12.70 0.02 -4.33
N VAL A 69 -12.52 -0.33 -3.05
CA VAL A 69 -13.10 -1.54 -2.45
C VAL A 69 -14.63 -1.47 -2.49
N ASN A 70 -15.23 -0.34 -2.13
CA ASN A 70 -16.68 -0.17 -2.13
C ASN A 70 -17.28 -0.24 -3.53
N ILE A 71 -16.63 0.37 -4.53
CA ILE A 71 -17.07 0.29 -5.94
C ILE A 71 -17.00 -1.15 -6.41
N THR A 72 -15.89 -1.84 -6.15
CA THR A 72 -15.70 -3.24 -6.59
C THR A 72 -16.73 -4.18 -5.96
N LYS A 73 -16.98 -4.05 -4.65
CA LYS A 73 -18.03 -4.82 -3.96
C LYS A 73 -19.40 -4.64 -4.57
N ARG A 74 -19.72 -3.45 -5.09
CA ARG A 74 -21.00 -3.16 -5.76
C ARG A 74 -21.10 -3.74 -7.17
N LEU A 75 -19.99 -4.08 -7.80
CA LEU A 75 -19.94 -4.64 -9.16
C LEU A 75 -19.90 -6.17 -9.18
N THR A 76 -19.56 -6.81 -8.06
CA THR A 76 -19.49 -8.27 -7.91
C THR A 76 -20.78 -8.88 -7.34
N ILE A 77 -21.77 -8.05 -6.98
CA ILE A 77 -23.13 -8.45 -6.60
C ILE A 77 -24.07 -8.38 -7.79
#